data_AF-A0A2X2SYV9-F1
#
_entry.id   AF-A0A2X2SYV9-F1
#
_cell.length_a   1.000
_cell.length_b   1.000
_cell.length_c   1.000
_cell.angle_alpha   90.00
_cell.angle_beta   90.00
_cell.angle_gamma   90.00
#
_symmetry.space_group_name_H-M   'P 1'
#
loop_
_entity.id
_entity.type
_entity.pdbx_description
1 polymer ?
#
loop_
_entity_poly.entity_id
_entity_poly.type
_entity_poly.pdbx_seq_one_letter_code
_entity_poly.pdbx_strand_id
1 'polypeptide(L)'
;MTVLSGTSIINGVSTKVSGFANKNQAFEAIAQYQFDFGLRPSIGYVQSKAKDIEGVGDADLVKYIDVAATYYFNKNMSTFVDYKINQLSDNNKLKLNNDDVVAVGLVYQF
;
A
#
# COMPACT_ATOMS: atom_id res chain seq x y z
N MET A 1 -16.25 -3.51 4.26
CA MET A 1 -16.58 -2.38 3.36
C MET A 1 -15.44 -1.37 3.44
N THR A 2 -14.73 -1.12 2.34
CA THR A 2 -13.67 -0.10 2.32
C THR A 2 -14.33 1.27 2.17
N VAL A 3 -14.13 2.14 3.15
CA VAL A 3 -14.60 3.53 3.11
C VAL A 3 -13.86 4.29 2.01
N LEU A 4 -14.61 5.04 1.20
CA LEU A 4 -14.09 5.96 0.21
C LEU A 4 -14.53 7.37 0.61
N SER A 5 -13.58 8.19 1.04
CA SER A 5 -13.83 9.60 1.33
C SER A 5 -12.68 10.44 0.78
N GLY A 6 -13.00 11.39 -0.09
CA GLY A 6 -11.97 12.23 -0.70
C GLY A 6 -12.51 13.17 -1.77
N THR A 7 -11.61 13.66 -2.62
CA THR A 7 -11.94 14.52 -3.75
C THR A 7 -11.61 13.77 -5.03
N SER A 8 -12.61 13.53 -5.88
CA SER A 8 -12.44 12.84 -7.16
C SER A 8 -12.68 13.80 -8.32
N ILE A 9 -12.23 13.43 -9.53
CA ILE A 9 -12.58 14.16 -10.76
C ILE A 9 -13.71 13.41 -11.47
N ILE A 10 -14.87 14.07 -11.62
CA ILE A 10 -16.03 13.54 -12.34
C ILE A 10 -16.36 14.55 -13.43
N ASN A 11 -16.33 14.13 -14.70
CA ASN A 11 -16.57 15.00 -15.86
C ASN A 11 -15.72 16.31 -15.86
N GLY A 12 -14.47 16.25 -15.40
CA GLY A 12 -13.57 17.40 -15.34
C GLY A 12 -13.77 18.33 -14.13
N VAL A 13 -14.73 18.04 -13.25
CA VAL A 13 -15.01 18.83 -12.05
C VAL A 13 -14.48 18.11 -10.80
N SER A 14 -13.84 18.87 -9.91
CA SER A 14 -13.36 18.37 -8.62
C SER A 14 -14.54 18.25 -7.65
N THR A 15 -14.95 17.02 -7.36
CA THR A 15 -16.16 16.72 -6.57
C THR A 15 -15.77 16.00 -5.29
N LYS A 16 -16.37 16.40 -4.15
CA LYS A 16 -16.24 15.63 -2.91
C LYS A 16 -17.05 14.34 -3.03
N VAL A 17 -16.40 13.20 -2.86
CA VAL A 17 -17.02 11.88 -2.89
C VAL A 17 -16.92 11.26 -1.49
N SER A 18 -18.04 10.77 -0.98
CA SER A 18 -18.13 10.04 0.28
C SER A 18 -19.07 8.85 0.06
N GLY A 19 -18.60 7.64 0.37
CA GLY A 19 -19.37 6.42 0.20
C GLY A 19 -18.55 5.16 0.48
N PHE A 20 -19.05 4.02 0.05
CA PHE A 20 -18.37 2.73 0.13
C PHE A 20 -18.10 2.20 -1.27
N ALA A 21 -16.98 1.46 -1.44
CA ALA A 21 -16.77 0.71 -2.66
C ALA A 21 -17.83 -0.40 -2.76
N ASN A 22 -18.65 -0.39 -3.81
CA ASN A 22 -19.68 -1.39 -4.07
C ASN A 22 -19.09 -2.80 -4.17
N LYS A 23 -17.89 -2.91 -4.74
CA LYS A 23 -17.10 -4.14 -4.78
C LYS A 23 -15.61 -3.80 -4.69
N ASN A 24 -14.85 -4.64 -4.01
CA ASN A 24 -13.39 -4.53 -3.94
C ASN A 24 -12.77 -5.87 -4.35
N GLN A 25 -11.73 -5.82 -5.17
CA GLN A 25 -10.90 -6.97 -5.54
C GLN A 25 -9.49 -6.71 -5.04
N ALA A 26 -9.06 -7.53 -4.08
CA ALA A 26 -7.73 -7.44 -3.50
C ALA A 26 -6.87 -8.63 -3.94
N PHE A 27 -5.61 -8.36 -4.22
CA PHE A 27 -4.58 -9.36 -4.48
C PHE A 27 -3.31 -8.94 -3.76
N GLU A 28 -2.75 -9.89 -3.02
CA GLU A 28 -1.54 -9.72 -2.24
C GLU A 28 -0.63 -10.92 -2.46
N ALA A 29 0.64 -10.66 -2.72
CA ALA A 29 1.67 -11.69 -2.86
C ALA A 29 2.93 -11.23 -2.14
N ILE A 30 3.52 -12.11 -1.35
CA ILE A 30 4.70 -11.81 -0.54
C ILE A 30 5.68 -12.97 -0.66
N ALA A 31 6.95 -12.66 -0.89
CA ALA A 31 8.05 -13.60 -0.85
C ALA A 31 9.11 -13.10 0.13
N GLN A 32 9.52 -13.98 1.05
CA GLN A 32 10.54 -13.67 2.06
C GLN A 32 11.49 -14.85 2.20
N TYR A 33 12.72 -14.55 2.61
CA TYR A 33 13.70 -15.57 2.94
C TYR A 33 14.40 -15.20 4.24
N GLN A 34 14.50 -16.13 5.18
CA GLN A 34 15.22 -15.93 6.44
C GLN A 34 16.58 -16.60 6.33
N PHE A 35 17.64 -15.81 6.35
CA PHE A 35 19.00 -16.32 6.46
C PHE A 35 19.33 -16.69 7.91
N ASP A 36 20.19 -17.70 8.08
CA ASP A 36 20.65 -18.17 9.39
C ASP A 36 21.39 -17.09 10.20
N PHE A 37 22.02 -16.11 9.52
CA PHE A 37 22.72 -14.99 10.15
C PHE A 37 21.79 -13.85 10.60
N GLY A 38 20.47 -14.01 10.48
CA GLY A 38 19.48 -13.07 11.03
C GLY A 38 18.90 -12.06 10.03
N LEU A 39 19.43 -11.96 8.80
CA LEU A 39 18.82 -11.12 7.77
C LEU A 39 17.58 -11.77 7.16
N ARG A 40 16.52 -10.99 6.98
CA ARG A 40 15.28 -11.40 6.32
C ARG A 40 14.87 -10.39 5.26
N PRO A 41 15.30 -10.52 3.99
CA PRO A 41 14.71 -9.77 2.89
C PRO A 41 13.25 -10.18 2.65
N SER A 42 12.47 -9.23 2.15
CA SER A 42 11.08 -9.36 1.75
C SER A 42 10.81 -8.57 0.48
N ILE A 43 10.00 -9.14 -0.41
CA ILE A 43 9.38 -8.42 -1.51
C ILE A 43 7.88 -8.72 -1.51
N GLY A 44 7.06 -7.67 -1.65
CA GLY A 44 5.62 -7.76 -1.66
C GLY A 44 5.00 -7.03 -2.86
N TYR A 45 3.84 -7.49 -3.29
CA TYR A 45 2.95 -6.76 -4.17
C TYR A 45 1.56 -6.72 -3.56
N VAL A 46 1.01 -5.53 -3.41
CA VAL A 46 -0.32 -5.31 -2.84
C VAL A 46 -1.13 -4.48 -3.82
N GLN A 47 -2.28 -5.00 -4.22
CA GLN A 47 -3.25 -4.28 -5.03
C GLN A 47 -4.66 -4.46 -4.48
N SER A 48 -5.37 -3.36 -4.34
CA SER A 48 -6.80 -3.33 -4.03
C SER A 48 -7.49 -2.43 -5.04
N LYS A 49 -8.42 -3.00 -5.81
CA LYS A 49 -9.18 -2.30 -6.85
C LYS A 49 -10.65 -2.26 -6.50
N ALA A 50 -11.17 -1.05 -6.33
CA ALA A 50 -12.59 -0.83 -6.20
C ALA A 50 -13.26 -0.84 -7.59
N LYS A 51 -14.39 -1.52 -7.65
CA LYS A 51 -15.22 -1.71 -8.83
C LYS A 51 -16.55 -1.00 -8.64
N ASP A 52 -17.04 -0.41 -9.71
CA ASP A 52 -18.36 0.23 -9.78
C ASP A 52 -18.59 1.30 -8.70
N ILE A 53 -17.59 2.17 -8.48
CA ILE A 53 -17.74 3.33 -7.58
C ILE A 53 -18.70 4.32 -8.25
N GLU A 54 -19.73 4.76 -7.52
CA GLU A 54 -20.71 5.73 -8.01
C GLU A 54 -20.03 7.00 -8.54
N GLY A 55 -20.32 7.35 -9.80
CA GLY A 55 -19.78 8.54 -10.46
C GLY A 55 -18.30 8.49 -10.86
N VAL A 56 -17.55 7.45 -10.49
CA VAL A 56 -16.10 7.32 -10.76
C VAL A 56 -15.78 6.07 -11.63
N GLY A 57 -16.57 5.01 -11.48
CA GLY A 57 -16.32 3.70 -12.05
C GLY A 57 -15.18 2.97 -11.32
N ASP A 58 -14.36 2.23 -12.06
CA ASP A 58 -13.24 1.50 -11.48
C ASP A 58 -12.07 2.41 -11.09
N ALA A 59 -11.49 2.18 -9.90
CA ALA A 59 -10.28 2.83 -9.44
C ALA A 59 -9.45 1.92 -8.51
N ASP A 60 -8.12 1.99 -8.63
CA ASP A 60 -7.20 1.37 -7.68
C ASP A 60 -7.19 2.21 -6.37
N LEU A 61 -7.45 1.55 -5.24
CA LEU A 61 -7.40 2.16 -3.91
C LEU A 61 -6.01 2.07 -3.29
N VAL A 62 -5.34 0.96 -3.55
CA VAL A 62 -3.99 0.66 -3.10
C VAL A 62 -3.31 -0.09 -4.22
N LYS A 63 -2.09 0.32 -4.57
CA LYS A 63 -1.26 -0.41 -5.52
C LYS A 63 0.20 -0.08 -5.25
N TYR A 64 0.99 -1.01 -4.76
CA TYR A 64 2.41 -0.77 -4.50
C TYR A 64 3.22 -2.07 -4.55
N ILE A 65 4.52 -1.90 -4.77
CA ILE A 65 5.54 -2.92 -4.53
C ILE A 65 6.24 -2.55 -3.23
N ASP A 66 6.47 -3.55 -2.40
CA ASP A 66 7.14 -3.44 -1.11
C ASP A 66 8.50 -4.11 -1.20
N VAL A 67 9.57 -3.40 -0.87
CA VAL A 67 10.91 -3.99 -0.79
C VAL A 67 11.47 -3.69 0.59
N ALA A 68 11.65 -4.72 1.39
CA ALA A 68 12.05 -4.58 2.78
C ALA A 68 13.17 -5.55 3.16
N ALA A 69 13.91 -5.18 4.20
CA ALA A 69 14.85 -6.05 4.86
C ALA A 69 14.80 -5.81 6.36
N THR A 70 14.65 -6.89 7.14
CA THR A 70 14.79 -6.87 8.59
C THR A 70 16.05 -7.60 8.99
N TYR A 71 16.86 -7.03 9.87
CA TYR A 71 18.01 -7.69 10.47
C TYR A 71 17.74 -7.95 11.95
N TYR A 72 17.76 -9.23 12.33
CA TYR A 72 17.61 -9.67 13.71
C TYR A 72 18.98 -9.83 14.36
N PHE A 73 19.33 -8.95 15.31
CA PHE A 73 20.54 -9.08 16.10
C PHE A 73 20.43 -10.25 17.08
N ASN A 74 19.24 -10.39 17.69
CA ASN A 74 18.84 -11.50 18.56
C ASN A 74 17.30 -11.48 18.70
N LYS A 75 16.74 -12.34 19.55
CA LYS A 75 15.29 -12.42 19.79
C LYS A 75 14.66 -11.14 20.38
N ASN A 76 15.48 -10.23 20.91
CA ASN A 76 15.07 -9.03 21.64
C ASN A 76 15.37 -7.72 20.89
N MET A 77 16.13 -7.75 19.79
CA MET A 77 16.52 -6.55 19.06
C MET A 77 16.63 -6.78 17.55
N SER A 78 16.00 -5.90 16.78
CA SER A 78 16.06 -5.90 15.32
C SER A 78 16.07 -4.48 14.74
N THR A 79 16.53 -4.35 13.50
CA THR A 79 16.35 -3.15 12.70
C THR A 79 15.73 -3.50 11.36
N PHE A 80 15.00 -2.57 10.76
CA PHE A 80 14.43 -2.77 9.43
C PHE A 80 14.52 -1.52 8.58
N VAL A 81 14.55 -1.76 7.28
CA VAL A 81 14.26 -0.78 6.22
C VAL A 81 13.14 -1.34 5.37
N ASP A 82 12.20 -0.49 5.01
CA ASP A 82 11.06 -0.83 4.18
C ASP A 82 10.83 0.31 3.17
N TYR A 83 10.70 -0.05 1.89
CA TYR A 83 10.48 0.88 0.81
C TYR A 83 9.21 0.51 0.04
N LYS A 84 8.18 1.32 0.26
CA LYS A 84 6.93 1.27 -0.48
C LYS A 84 7.09 2.08 -1.76
N ILE A 85 7.19 1.37 -2.88
CA ILE A 85 7.20 1.91 -4.24
C ILE A 85 5.75 1.96 -4.72
N ASN A 86 5.17 3.16 -4.72
CA ASN A 86 3.77 3.38 -5.01
C ASN A 86 3.52 3.33 -6.52
N GLN A 87 2.56 2.49 -6.93
CA GLN A 87 2.24 2.23 -8.33
C GLN A 87 0.91 2.89 -8.75
N LEU A 88 0.35 3.77 -7.92
CA LEU A 88 -0.79 4.61 -8.29
C LEU A 88 -0.34 5.68 -9.29
N SER A 89 -1.18 5.96 -10.29
CA SER A 89 -0.91 7.03 -11.26
C SER A 89 -1.12 8.41 -10.63
N ASP A 90 -0.32 9.39 -11.04
CA ASP A 90 -0.46 10.81 -10.70
C ASP A 90 -1.86 11.37 -10.99
N ASN A 91 -2.51 10.84 -12.03
CA ASN A 91 -3.86 11.23 -12.46
C ASN A 91 -4.94 10.24 -11.99
N ASN A 92 -4.70 9.50 -10.89
CA ASN A 92 -5.68 8.55 -10.38
C ASN A 92 -7.00 9.27 -10.03
N LYS A 93 -8.12 8.63 -10.38
CA LYS A 93 -9.45 9.27 -10.35
C LYS A 93 -9.91 9.74 -8.96
N LEU A 94 -9.34 9.15 -7.92
CA LEU A 94 -9.68 9.39 -6.52
C LEU A 94 -8.72 10.39 -5.83
N LYS A 95 -7.74 10.93 -6.57
CA LYS A 95 -6.68 11.82 -6.06
C LYS A 95 -6.00 11.29 -4.79
N LEU A 96 -5.80 9.97 -4.75
CA LEU A 96 -5.07 9.31 -3.69
C LEU A 96 -3.57 9.63 -3.81
N ASN A 97 -2.89 9.64 -2.66
CA ASN A 97 -1.45 9.87 -2.63
C ASN A 97 -0.71 8.73 -3.38
N ASN A 98 0.05 9.13 -4.38
CA ASN A 98 0.87 8.30 -5.25
C ASN A 98 2.37 8.40 -4.91
N ASP A 99 2.76 9.12 -3.87
CA ASP A 99 4.16 9.22 -3.45
C ASP A 99 4.65 7.90 -2.87
N ASP A 100 5.94 7.65 -3.06
CA ASP A 100 6.69 6.58 -2.41
C ASP A 100 6.94 6.90 -0.93
N VAL A 101 7.14 5.86 -0.12
CA VAL A 101 7.44 6.01 1.31
C VAL A 101 8.56 5.07 1.72
N VAL A 102 9.54 5.60 2.46
CA VAL A 102 10.59 4.80 3.11
C VAL A 102 10.39 4.84 4.62
N ALA A 103 10.38 3.66 5.25
CA ALA A 103 10.39 3.50 6.69
C ALA A 103 11.71 2.85 7.14
N VAL A 104 12.28 3.39 8.20
CA VAL A 104 13.45 2.83 8.88
C VAL A 104 13.18 2.77 10.37
N GLY A 105 13.63 1.72 11.04
CA GLY A 105 13.36 1.56 12.46
C GLY A 105 14.32 0.63 13.18
N LEU A 106 14.41 0.83 14.49
CA LEU A 106 15.02 -0.07 15.45
C LEU A 106 13.92 -0.53 16.42
N VAL A 107 13.84 -1.82 16.67
CA VAL A 107 12.88 -2.42 17.58
C VAL A 107 13.62 -3.12 18.70
N TYR A 108 13.26 -2.80 19.94
CA TYR A 108 13.66 -3.53 21.13
C TYR A 108 12.41 -4.11 21.80
N GLN A 109 12.44 -5.40 22.12
CA GLN A 109 11.32 -6.14 22.71
C GLN A 109 11.80 -7.07 23.83
N PHE A 110 10.97 -7.23 24.87
CA PHE A 110 11.26 -8.04 26.05
C PHE A 110 10.51 -9.39 26.03
#